data_AF-K9TRM4-F1
#
_entry.id   AF-K9TRM4-F1
#
_cell.length_a   1.000
_cell.length_b   1.000
_cell.length_c   1.000
_cell.angle_alpha   90.00
_cell.angle_beta   90.00
_cell.angle_gamma   90.00
#
_symmetry.space_group_name_H-M   'P 1'
#
loop_
_entity.id
_entity.type
_entity.pdbx_description
1 polymer ?
#
loop_
_entity_poly.entity_id
_entity_poly.type
_entity_poly.pdbx_seq_one_letter_code
_entity_poly.pdbx_strand_id
1 'polypeptide(L)'
;MGTQNKRVVGYLPPEYHRRLRQYMDEQNLGESAALVQIVREFFDGRQQNPEIDSLRAQLAELQQRVAVVEAVLSSGSRRGQNSTPVMREPIKPKALTTKELAERLKVTPQEVEEAVLQDVEEFKKWSRSRDPALIRWEKRGELFHQVER
;
A
#
# COMPACT_ATOMS: atom_id res chain seq x y z
N MET A 1 33.12 29.20 -39.05
CA MET A 1 32.07 28.48 -38.28
C MET A 1 31.91 29.18 -36.93
N GLY A 2 30.93 30.07 -36.77
CA GLY A 2 30.69 30.75 -35.48
C GLY A 2 29.90 29.83 -34.54
N THR A 3 30.40 29.59 -33.34
CA THR A 3 29.69 28.81 -32.32
C THR A 3 28.43 29.58 -31.89
N GLN A 4 27.23 29.03 -32.13
CA GLN A 4 25.95 29.65 -31.78
C GLN A 4 25.62 29.57 -30.27
N ASN A 5 26.61 29.71 -29.39
CA ASN A 5 26.39 29.71 -27.95
C ASN A 5 25.85 31.09 -27.51
N LYS A 6 24.54 31.29 -27.66
CA LYS A 6 23.85 32.46 -27.13
C LYS A 6 23.83 32.36 -25.61
N ARG A 7 24.49 33.32 -24.94
CA ARG A 7 24.51 33.42 -23.48
C ARG A 7 23.42 34.39 -23.05
N VAL A 8 22.60 33.97 -22.09
CA VAL A 8 21.59 34.82 -21.46
C VAL A 8 22.02 35.01 -20.01
N VAL A 9 22.01 36.26 -19.55
CA VAL A 9 22.26 36.61 -18.15
C VAL A 9 20.99 37.26 -17.64
N GLY A 10 20.45 36.72 -16.55
CA GLY A 10 19.23 37.21 -15.92
C GLY A 10 19.40 37.25 -14.41
N TYR A 11 18.64 38.13 -13.76
CA TYR A 11 18.56 38.16 -12.31
C TYR A 11 17.53 37.13 -11.83
N LEU A 12 17.95 36.29 -10.90
CA LEU A 12 17.07 35.38 -10.18
C LEU A 12 17.09 35.75 -8.69
N PRO A 13 15.94 36.06 -8.06
CA PRO A 13 15.91 36.37 -6.63
C PRO A 13 16.51 35.24 -5.78
N PRO A 14 17.14 35.57 -4.64
CA PRO A 14 17.88 34.58 -3.83
C PRO A 14 17.06 33.37 -3.39
N GLU A 15 15.78 33.58 -3.09
CA GLU A 15 14.86 32.51 -2.69
C GLU A 15 14.63 31.48 -3.81
N TYR A 16 14.57 31.92 -5.07
CA TYR A 16 14.45 31.02 -6.20
C TYR A 16 15.78 30.35 -6.54
N HIS A 17 16.92 31.01 -6.29
CA HIS A 17 18.23 30.38 -6.49
C HIS A 17 18.46 29.20 -5.52
N ARG A 18 17.97 29.29 -4.28
CA ARG A 18 17.97 28.15 -3.34
C ARG A 18 17.15 26.98 -3.87
N ARG A 19 15.93 27.24 -4.35
CA ARG A 19 15.06 26.21 -4.94
C ARG A 19 15.66 25.59 -6.20
N LEU A 20 16.31 26.41 -7.03
CA LEU A 20 17.00 25.93 -8.23
C LEU A 20 18.15 24.98 -7.85
N ARG A 21 18.94 25.29 -6.82
CA ARG A 21 19.98 24.37 -6.33
C ARG A 21 19.41 23.05 -5.83
N GLN A 22 18.33 23.09 -5.06
CA GLN A 22 17.66 21.86 -4.60
C GLN A 22 17.23 21.00 -5.79
N TYR A 23 16.62 21.61 -6.80
CA TYR A 23 16.24 20.92 -8.02
C TYR A 23 17.44 20.37 -8.81
N MET A 24 18.55 21.12 -8.87
CA MET A 24 19.80 20.66 -9.49
C MET A 24 20.37 19.43 -8.77
N ASP A 25 20.33 19.41 -7.44
CA ASP A 25 20.81 18.30 -6.63
C ASP A 25 19.92 17.05 -6.78
N GLU A 26 18.59 17.24 -6.78
CA GLU A 26 17.60 16.16 -6.95
C GLU A 26 17.70 15.47 -8.32
N GLN A 27 17.91 16.26 -9.38
CA GLN A 27 17.95 15.76 -10.76
C GLN A 27 19.39 15.50 -11.26
N ASN A 28 20.41 15.82 -10.46
CA ASN A 28 21.83 15.76 -10.82
C ASN A 28 22.13 16.51 -12.14
N LEU A 29 21.67 17.75 -12.22
CA LEU A 29 21.76 18.60 -13.42
C LEU A 29 22.59 19.87 -13.15
N GLY A 30 23.27 20.34 -14.20
CA GLY A 30 23.87 21.68 -14.20
C GLY A 30 22.82 22.79 -14.28
N GLU A 31 23.17 23.99 -13.83
CA GLU A 31 22.23 25.13 -13.71
C GLU A 31 21.52 25.47 -15.02
N SER A 32 22.25 25.48 -16.14
CA SER A 32 21.69 25.74 -17.46
C SER A 32 20.72 24.63 -17.93
N ALA A 33 21.04 23.36 -17.66
CA ALA A 33 20.19 22.24 -18.02
C ALA A 33 18.89 22.23 -17.19
N ALA A 34 19.00 22.50 -15.89
CA ALA A 34 17.86 22.64 -14.99
C ALA A 34 16.91 23.76 -15.43
N LEU A 35 17.45 24.94 -15.74
CA LEU A 35 16.64 26.07 -16.22
C LEU A 35 15.96 25.76 -17.55
N VAL A 36 16.65 25.12 -18.50
CA VAL A 36 16.05 24.72 -19.78
C VAL A 36 14.92 23.72 -19.55
N GLN A 37 15.08 22.76 -18.64
CA GLN A 37 14.03 21.79 -18.33
C GLN A 37 12.82 22.45 -17.67
N ILE A 38 13.02 23.33 -16.70
CA ILE A 38 11.93 24.06 -16.03
C ILE A 38 11.17 24.93 -17.04
N VAL A 39 11.90 25.66 -17.88
CA VAL A 39 11.31 26.50 -18.93
C VAL A 39 10.55 25.63 -19.94
N ARG A 40 11.12 24.49 -20.32
CA ARG A 40 10.48 23.52 -21.21
C ARG A 40 9.19 22.98 -20.61
N GLU A 41 9.20 22.54 -19.35
CA GLU A 41 7.99 22.08 -18.66
C GLU A 41 6.93 23.17 -18.50
N PHE A 42 7.35 24.42 -18.32
CA PHE A 42 6.43 25.56 -18.24
C PHE A 42 5.74 25.85 -19.57
N PHE A 43 6.49 25.80 -20.69
CA PHE A 43 5.96 26.13 -22.03
C PHE A 43 5.32 24.94 -22.75
N ASP A 44 5.89 23.74 -22.64
CA ASP A 44 5.34 22.51 -23.23
C ASP A 44 4.15 21.97 -22.40
N GLY A 45 3.90 22.57 -21.23
CA GLY A 45 3.00 22.05 -20.21
C GLY A 45 3.64 20.88 -19.50
N ARG A 46 3.33 20.73 -18.20
CA ARG A 46 3.64 19.52 -17.44
C ARG A 46 3.08 18.35 -18.25
N GLN A 47 3.95 17.60 -18.95
CA GLN A 47 3.52 16.55 -19.87
C GLN A 47 2.47 15.73 -19.12
N GLN A 48 1.22 15.81 -19.58
CA GLN A 48 0.18 14.91 -19.12
C GLN A 48 0.71 13.55 -19.48
N ASN A 49 1.22 12.84 -18.48
CA ASN A 49 1.82 11.54 -18.70
C ASN A 49 0.66 10.66 -19.19
N PRO A 50 0.65 10.21 -20.46
CA PRO A 50 -0.49 9.49 -21.03
C PRO A 50 -0.79 8.21 -20.23
N GLU A 51 0.21 7.70 -19.51
CA GLU A 51 0.07 6.62 -18.55
C GLU A 51 -0.84 7.00 -17.37
N ILE A 52 -0.71 8.21 -16.81
CA ILE A 52 -1.55 8.68 -15.71
C ILE A 52 -3.01 8.83 -16.15
N ASP A 53 -3.25 9.31 -17.37
CA ASP A 53 -4.61 9.44 -17.89
C ASP A 53 -5.24 8.08 -18.22
N SER A 54 -4.45 7.13 -18.74
CA SER A 54 -4.92 5.76 -18.93
C SER A 54 -5.21 5.05 -17.60
N LEU A 55 -4.38 5.25 -16.57
CA LEU A 55 -4.62 4.74 -15.22
C LEU A 55 -5.87 5.36 -14.58
N ARG A 56 -6.11 6.66 -14.78
CA ARG A 56 -7.34 7.33 -14.32
C ARG A 56 -8.58 6.77 -15.02
N ALA A 57 -8.50 6.50 -16.32
CA ALA A 57 -9.60 5.88 -17.06
C ALA A 57 -9.89 4.45 -16.55
N GLN A 58 -8.84 3.65 -16.29
CA GLN A 58 -8.99 2.31 -15.71
C GLN A 58 -9.61 2.34 -14.31
N LEU A 59 -9.22 3.30 -13.47
CA LEU A 59 -9.82 3.50 -12.14
C LEU A 59 -11.31 3.84 -12.23
N ALA A 60 -11.70 4.71 -13.16
CA ALA A 60 -13.10 5.06 -13.37
C ALA A 60 -13.93 3.85 -13.83
N GLU A 61 -13.39 3.02 -14.72
CA GLU A 61 -14.07 1.79 -15.16
C GLU A 61 -14.25 0.79 -14.00
N LEU A 62 -13.21 0.58 -13.19
CA LEU A 62 -13.28 -0.31 -12.02
C LEU A 62 -14.33 0.16 -11.02
N GLN A 63 -14.40 1.47 -10.74
CA GLN A 63 -15.40 2.04 -9.85
C GLN A 63 -16.83 1.79 -10.36
N GLN A 64 -17.06 1.93 -11.66
CA GLN A 64 -18.37 1.66 -12.26
C GLN A 64 -18.75 0.18 -12.16
N ARG A 65 -17.80 -0.74 -12.38
CA ARG A 65 -18.04 -2.19 -12.23
C ARG A 65 -18.37 -2.58 -10.80
N VAL A 66 -17.69 -2.00 -9.81
CA VAL A 66 -17.97 -2.23 -8.39
C VAL A 66 -19.38 -1.75 -8.03
N ALA A 67 -19.76 -0.55 -8.47
CA ALA A 67 -21.10 -0.01 -8.18
C ALA A 67 -22.24 -0.90 -8.72
N VAL A 68 -22.07 -1.51 -9.89
CA VAL A 68 -23.05 -2.46 -10.45
C VAL A 68 -23.13 -3.73 -9.59
N VAL A 69 -22.00 -4.28 -9.16
CA VAL A 69 -21.96 -5.46 -8.29
C VAL A 69 -22.64 -5.16 -6.95
N GLU A 70 -22.35 -4.01 -6.35
CA GLU A 70 -22.99 -3.56 -5.10
C GLU A 70 -24.51 -3.39 -5.26
N ALA A 71 -24.98 -2.86 -6.38
CA ALA A 71 -26.40 -2.71 -6.67
C ALA A 71 -27.12 -4.06 -6.86
N VAL A 72 -26.48 -5.02 -7.53
CA VAL A 72 -27.01 -6.38 -7.72
C VAL A 72 -27.07 -7.13 -6.39
N LEU A 73 -26.03 -7.01 -5.56
CA LEU A 73 -26.02 -7.60 -4.21
C LEU A 73 -27.09 -6.97 -3.30
N SER A 74 -27.30 -5.66 -3.39
CA SER A 74 -28.31 -4.93 -2.61
C SER A 74 -29.74 -5.26 -3.05
N SER A 75 -29.95 -5.56 -4.33
CA SER A 75 -31.28 -5.90 -4.89
C SER A 75 -31.64 -7.39 -4.78
N GLY A 76 -30.68 -8.27 -4.50
CA GLY A 76 -30.90 -9.71 -4.32
C GLY A 76 -31.58 -10.13 -3.00
N SER A 77 -31.78 -9.23 -2.04
CA SER A 77 -32.31 -9.56 -0.72
C SER A 77 -33.84 -9.53 -0.67
N ARG A 78 -34.52 -10.46 -1.36
CA ARG A 78 -35.96 -10.77 -1.14
C ARG A 78 -36.38 -12.12 -1.74
N ARG A 79 -35.74 -13.23 -1.34
CA ARG A 79 -36.36 -14.58 -1.38
C ARG A 79 -35.61 -15.51 -0.45
N GLY A 80 -36.35 -16.06 0.51
CA GLY A 80 -35.79 -16.73 1.67
C GLY A 80 -35.11 -18.07 1.38
N GLN A 81 -34.21 -18.45 2.29
CA GLN A 81 -34.08 -19.80 2.81
C GLN A 81 -33.16 -19.75 4.04
N ASN A 82 -33.54 -20.51 5.07
CA ASN A 82 -32.77 -20.76 6.28
C ASN A 82 -31.44 -21.46 5.96
N SER A 83 -30.45 -20.69 5.55
CA SER A 83 -29.05 -21.10 5.55
C SER A 83 -28.29 -19.93 6.14
N THR A 84 -27.82 -20.05 7.38
CA THR A 84 -26.91 -19.08 8.00
C THR A 84 -25.75 -18.83 7.03
N PRO A 85 -25.62 -17.61 6.47
CA PRO A 85 -24.49 -17.30 5.62
C PRO A 85 -23.32 -17.04 6.58
N VAL A 86 -22.33 -17.93 6.58
CA VAL A 86 -21.01 -17.59 7.10
C VAL A 86 -20.45 -16.54 6.14
N MET A 87 -20.79 -15.27 6.40
CA MET A 87 -20.06 -14.13 5.87
C MET A 87 -18.60 -14.36 6.24
N ARG A 88 -17.79 -14.77 5.27
CA ARG A 88 -16.34 -14.63 5.40
C ARG A 88 -16.07 -13.15 5.23
N GLU A 89 -16.09 -12.44 6.36
CA GLU A 89 -15.58 -11.08 6.43
C GLU A 89 -14.20 -11.04 5.77
N PRO A 90 -13.87 -9.96 5.05
CA PRO A 90 -12.51 -9.75 4.57
C PRO A 90 -11.58 -9.86 5.78
N ILE A 91 -10.67 -10.83 5.75
CA ILE A 91 -9.69 -11.09 6.81
C ILE A 91 -8.78 -9.87 6.88
N LYS A 92 -9.19 -8.86 7.66
CA LYS A 92 -8.26 -7.88 8.17
C LYS A 92 -7.29 -8.66 9.06
N PRO A 93 -5.96 -8.46 8.94
CA PRO A 93 -5.00 -9.10 9.84
C PRO A 93 -5.23 -8.53 11.26
N LYS A 94 -6.17 -9.12 12.00
CA LYS A 94 -6.45 -8.75 13.37
C LYS A 94 -5.36 -9.35 14.22
N ALA A 95 -4.53 -8.50 14.82
CA ALA A 95 -3.62 -8.93 15.85
C ALA A 95 -4.45 -9.47 17.03
N LEU A 96 -4.20 -10.71 17.46
CA LEU A 96 -4.95 -11.39 18.50
C LEU A 96 -4.22 -11.29 19.83
N THR A 97 -4.94 -11.15 20.92
CA THR A 97 -4.40 -11.33 22.28
C THR A 97 -4.14 -12.81 22.58
N THR A 98 -3.39 -13.12 23.64
CA THR A 98 -3.14 -14.52 24.07
C THR A 98 -4.43 -15.32 24.25
N LYS A 99 -5.45 -14.70 24.86
CA LYS A 99 -6.75 -15.34 25.10
C LYS A 99 -7.50 -15.62 23.81
N GLU A 100 -7.56 -14.64 22.90
CA GLU A 100 -8.22 -14.82 21.60
C GLU A 100 -7.50 -15.86 20.72
N LEU A 101 -6.16 -15.89 20.75
CA LEU A 101 -5.39 -16.91 20.04
C LEU A 101 -5.61 -18.30 20.63
N ALA A 102 -5.63 -18.41 21.96
CA ALA A 102 -5.90 -19.66 22.66
C ALA A 102 -7.28 -20.23 22.31
N GLU A 103 -8.31 -19.38 22.31
CA GLU A 103 -9.67 -19.76 21.88
C GLU A 103 -9.70 -20.25 20.44
N ARG A 104 -9.00 -19.55 19.53
CA ARG A 104 -8.94 -19.93 18.11
C ARG A 104 -8.23 -21.26 17.88
N LEU A 105 -7.10 -21.48 18.57
CA LEU A 105 -6.31 -22.71 18.47
C LEU A 105 -6.89 -23.86 19.31
N LYS A 106 -7.97 -23.62 20.08
CA LYS A 106 -8.60 -24.55 21.03
C LYS A 106 -7.63 -25.10 22.08
N VAL A 107 -6.78 -24.22 22.60
CA VAL A 107 -5.77 -24.51 23.62
C VAL A 107 -5.96 -23.58 24.81
N THR A 108 -5.25 -23.83 25.90
CA THR A 108 -5.24 -22.91 27.04
C THR A 108 -4.29 -21.73 26.78
N PRO A 109 -4.54 -20.55 27.38
CA PRO A 109 -3.60 -19.42 27.28
C PRO A 109 -2.19 -19.75 27.80
N GLN A 110 -2.08 -20.65 28.78
CA GLN A 110 -0.81 -21.13 29.31
C GLN A 110 -0.01 -21.91 28.27
N GLU A 111 -0.66 -22.81 27.52
CA GLU A 111 -0.01 -23.54 26.43
C GLU A 111 0.51 -22.61 25.32
N VAL A 112 -0.20 -21.51 25.03
CA VAL A 112 0.27 -20.51 24.07
C VAL A 112 1.53 -19.81 24.59
N GLU A 113 1.57 -19.44 25.87
CA GLU A 113 2.73 -18.80 26.48
C GLU A 113 3.93 -19.75 26.54
N GLU A 114 3.72 -21.02 26.90
CA GLU A 114 4.76 -22.06 26.89
C GLU A 114 5.32 -22.29 25.48
N ALA A 115 4.45 -22.37 24.46
CA ALA A 115 4.88 -22.57 23.08
C ALA A 115 5.68 -21.37 22.53
N VAL A 116 5.36 -20.15 22.98
CA VAL A 116 6.14 -18.95 22.63
C VAL A 116 7.53 -18.96 23.27
N LEU A 117 7.67 -19.54 24.47
CA LEU A 117 8.94 -19.58 25.20
C LEU A 117 9.94 -20.60 24.64
N GLN A 118 9.50 -21.57 23.84
CA GLN A 118 10.38 -22.59 23.25
C GLN A 118 11.24 -22.01 22.14
N ASP A 119 10.65 -21.74 20.97
CA ASP A 119 11.34 -21.18 19.81
C ASP A 119 10.30 -20.50 18.88
N VAL A 120 10.68 -19.39 18.25
CA VAL A 120 9.80 -18.60 17.38
C VAL A 120 9.36 -19.39 16.12
N GLU A 121 10.26 -20.17 15.53
CA GLU A 121 9.96 -21.00 14.35
C GLU A 121 9.19 -22.26 14.73
N GLU A 122 9.44 -22.84 15.90
CA GLU A 122 8.62 -23.93 16.42
C GLU A 122 7.21 -23.46 16.74
N PHE A 123 7.07 -22.27 17.34
CA PHE A 123 5.78 -21.65 17.61
C PHE A 123 4.98 -21.42 16.32
N LYS A 124 5.60 -20.93 15.24
CA LYS A 124 4.92 -20.74 13.94
C LYS A 124 4.39 -22.06 13.37
N LYS A 125 5.15 -23.14 13.49
CA LYS A 125 4.73 -24.49 13.04
C LYS A 125 3.61 -25.03 13.93
N TRP A 126 3.76 -24.87 15.24
CA TRP A 126 2.79 -25.29 16.26
C TRP A 126 1.46 -24.57 16.14
N SER A 127 1.49 -23.26 15.89
CA SER A 127 0.28 -22.45 15.72
C SER A 127 -0.44 -22.84 14.43
N ARG A 128 0.31 -23.05 13.34
CA ARG A 128 -0.24 -23.46 12.04
C ARG A 128 -0.90 -24.83 12.07
N SER A 129 -0.36 -25.79 12.82
CA SER A 129 -0.94 -27.14 12.90
C SER A 129 -2.26 -27.17 13.65
N ARG A 130 -2.51 -26.18 14.53
CA ARG A 130 -3.74 -26.06 15.34
C ARG A 130 -4.74 -25.07 14.79
N ASP A 131 -4.31 -24.14 13.95
CA ASP A 131 -5.18 -23.13 13.37
C ASP A 131 -6.12 -23.74 12.31
N PRO A 132 -7.45 -23.57 12.42
CA PRO A 132 -8.40 -24.08 11.42
C PRO A 132 -8.16 -23.55 9.99
N ALA A 133 -7.52 -22.39 9.85
CA ALA A 133 -7.17 -21.80 8.56
C ALA A 133 -5.68 -21.98 8.19
N LEU A 134 -4.94 -22.81 8.93
CA LEU A 134 -3.51 -23.10 8.72
C LEU A 134 -2.62 -21.85 8.74
N ILE A 135 -2.99 -20.86 9.57
CA ILE A 135 -2.28 -19.59 9.71
C ILE A 135 -1.10 -19.74 10.69
N ARG A 136 0.06 -19.19 10.32
CA ARG A 136 1.20 -19.03 11.23
C ARG A 136 1.02 -17.75 12.04
N TRP A 137 1.24 -17.84 13.33
CA TRP A 137 1.16 -16.72 14.26
C TRP A 137 2.54 -16.40 14.81
N GLU A 138 2.80 -15.12 15.05
CA GLU A 138 4.05 -14.64 15.65
C GLU A 138 3.73 -13.62 16.73
N LYS A 139 4.35 -13.77 17.91
CA LYS A 139 4.18 -12.81 19.00
C LYS A 139 5.02 -11.55 18.74
N ARG A 140 4.37 -10.38 18.72
CA ARG A 140 5.02 -9.07 18.61
C ARG A 140 4.52 -8.20 19.76
N GLY A 141 5.34 -8.06 20.80
CA GLY A 141 4.92 -7.44 22.06
C GLY A 141 3.86 -8.29 22.77
N GLU A 142 2.70 -7.71 23.04
CA GLU A 142 1.57 -8.38 23.71
C GLU A 142 0.57 -9.03 22.73
N LEU A 143 0.74 -8.83 21.42
CA LEU A 143 -0.21 -9.25 20.39
C LEU A 143 0.40 -10.24 19.40
N PHE A 144 -0.41 -11.19 18.95
CA PHE A 144 -0.09 -12.20 17.96
C PHE A 144 -0.53 -11.76 16.58
N HIS A 145 0.41 -11.74 15.65
CA HIS A 145 0.19 -11.28 14.29
C HIS A 145 0.20 -12.48 13.34
N GLN A 146 -0.70 -12.46 12.35
CA GLN A 146 -0.67 -13.41 11.25
C GLN A 146 0.57 -13.15 10.40
N VAL A 147 1.33 -14.21 10.13
CA VAL A 147 2.47 -14.19 9.21
C VAL A 147 2.11 -15.04 8.01
N GLU A 148 1.80 -14.40 6.87
CA GLU A 148 1.57 -15.10 5.60
C GLU A 148 2.88 -15.51 4.93
N ARG A 149 2.84 -16.74 4.37
CA ARG A 149 3.82 -17.46 3.54
C ARG A 149 5.31 -17.31 3.87
#